data_AF-A0A662HDT8-F1
#
_entry.id   AF-A0A662HDT8-F1
#
_cell.length_a   1.000
_cell.length_b   1.000
_cell.length_c   1.000
_cell.angle_alpha   90.00
_cell.angle_beta   90.00
_cell.angle_gamma   90.00
#
_symmetry.space_group_name_H-M   'P 1'
#
loop_
_entity.id
_entity.type
_entity.pdbx_description
1 polymer ?
#
loop_
_entity_poly.entity_id
_entity_poly.type
_entity_poly.pdbx_seq_one_letter_code
_entity_poly.pdbx_strand_id
1 'polypeptide(L)'
;MSRPLVRMIEKGEGVDLASIRGEIKDVADMLAEYLNNYYWPEQTGYAKHSIMGPVGKLIGVMESGRFESKEALIGFIINIHNNTSRVKISKEAIDILERAVDKLLEIRSKTTTRVWVRLLRELDYAVYKYKMKRIVELAAQKAKSKSGGE
;
A
#
# COMPACT_ATOMS: atom_id res chain seq x y z
N MET A 1 25.32 35.65 26.39
CA MET A 1 23.92 35.16 26.41
C MET A 1 23.88 33.80 25.75
N SER A 2 23.66 32.73 26.52
CA SER A 2 23.61 31.35 25.99
C SER A 2 22.23 31.08 25.40
N ARG A 3 22.16 30.65 24.14
CA ARG A 3 20.89 30.29 23.49
C ARG A 3 20.33 29.03 24.18
N PRO A 4 19.04 28.98 24.53
CA PRO A 4 18.46 27.77 25.08
C PRO A 4 18.49 26.67 24.02
N LEU A 5 19.07 25.53 24.37
CA LEU A 5 19.00 24.31 23.56
C LEU A 5 17.52 23.95 23.39
N VAL A 6 17.02 24.03 22.16
CA VAL A 6 15.70 23.51 21.80
C VAL A 6 15.70 22.03 22.15
N ARG A 7 14.96 21.64 23.20
CA ARG A 7 14.71 20.23 23.51
C ARG A 7 13.88 19.67 22.36
N MET A 8 14.53 18.88 21.50
CA MET A 8 13.86 18.02 20.54
C MET A 8 13.15 16.93 21.38
N ILE A 9 11.87 17.14 21.68
CA ILE A 9 11.05 16.11 22.31
C ILE A 9 10.86 15.03 21.24
N GLU A 10 11.69 13.98 21.28
CA GLU A 10 11.47 12.82 20.45
C GLU A 10 10.09 12.26 20.80
N LYS A 11 9.15 12.32 19.87
CA LYS A 11 7.80 11.69 19.95
C LYS A 11 7.85 10.15 20.16
N GLY A 12 9.00 9.58 20.53
CA GLY A 12 9.30 8.15 20.50
C GLY A 12 9.34 7.43 21.85
N GLU A 13 9.22 8.12 22.98
CA GLU A 13 9.13 7.44 24.27
C GLU A 13 7.76 6.74 24.41
N GLY A 14 7.75 5.40 24.25
CA GLY A 14 6.58 4.55 24.53
C GLY A 14 5.81 4.00 23.34
N VAL A 15 6.28 4.19 22.10
CA VAL A 15 5.60 3.63 20.92
C VAL A 15 5.81 2.12 20.85
N ASP A 16 4.74 1.33 21.01
CA ASP A 16 4.75 -0.11 20.80
C ASP A 16 4.92 -0.45 19.30
N LEU A 17 6.19 -0.58 18.90
CA LEU A 17 6.57 -0.93 17.54
C LEU A 17 6.06 -2.31 17.10
N ALA A 18 5.78 -3.22 18.04
CA ALA A 18 5.23 -4.54 17.69
C ALA A 18 3.77 -4.41 17.26
N SER A 19 2.97 -3.65 18.02
CA SER A 19 1.59 -3.32 17.65
C SER A 19 1.51 -2.59 16.29
N ILE A 20 2.35 -1.57 16.09
CA ILE A 20 2.37 -0.83 14.81
C ILE A 20 2.74 -1.73 13.62
N ARG A 21 3.65 -2.68 13.81
CA ARG A 21 3.97 -3.66 12.75
C ARG A 21 2.79 -4.58 12.44
N GLY A 22 1.99 -4.92 13.45
CA GLY A 22 0.70 -5.59 13.25
C GLY A 22 -0.24 -4.75 12.38
N GLU A 23 -0.41 -3.47 12.70
CA GLU A 23 -1.26 -2.57 11.90
C GLU A 23 -0.76 -2.42 10.46
N ILE A 24 0.56 -2.33 10.24
CA ILE A 24 1.15 -2.29 8.89
C ILE A 24 0.88 -3.58 8.11
N LYS A 25 0.90 -4.73 8.78
CA LYS A 25 0.55 -6.01 8.15
C LYS A 25 -0.92 -6.02 7.73
N ASP A 26 -1.84 -5.55 8.58
CA ASP A 26 -3.26 -5.45 8.22
C ASP A 26 -3.45 -4.57 6.96
N VAL A 27 -2.74 -3.43 6.90
CA VAL A 27 -2.78 -2.56 5.72
C VAL A 27 -2.22 -3.28 4.49
N ALA A 28 -1.14 -4.05 4.63
CA ALA A 28 -0.58 -4.84 3.53
C ALA A 28 -1.60 -5.87 3.01
N ASP A 29 -2.34 -6.52 3.90
CA ASP A 29 -3.38 -7.48 3.56
C ASP A 29 -4.55 -6.79 2.82
N MET A 30 -5.03 -5.63 3.31
CA MET A 30 -6.07 -4.83 2.65
C MET A 30 -5.66 -4.39 1.24
N LEU A 31 -4.44 -3.87 1.08
CA LEU A 31 -3.96 -3.41 -0.22
C LEU A 31 -3.70 -4.56 -1.18
N ALA A 32 -3.29 -5.72 -0.69
CA ALA A 32 -3.18 -6.93 -1.49
C ALA A 32 -4.56 -7.45 -1.91
N GLU A 33 -5.55 -7.41 -1.03
CA GLU A 33 -6.95 -7.75 -1.34
C GLU A 33 -7.47 -6.85 -2.47
N TYR A 34 -7.30 -5.53 -2.34
CA TYR A 34 -7.62 -4.56 -3.40
C TYR A 34 -7.00 -4.97 -4.74
N LEU A 35 -5.69 -5.22 -4.76
CA LEU A 35 -4.98 -5.57 -6.00
C LEU A 35 -5.42 -6.91 -6.58
N ASN A 36 -5.85 -7.86 -5.76
CA ASN A 36 -6.18 -9.21 -6.20
C ASN A 36 -7.63 -9.34 -6.68
N ASN A 37 -8.54 -8.57 -6.09
CA ASN A 37 -9.98 -8.75 -6.28
C ASN A 37 -10.63 -7.60 -7.03
N TYR A 38 -9.95 -6.45 -7.17
CA TYR A 38 -10.55 -5.25 -7.75
C TYR A 38 -9.72 -4.63 -8.87
N TYR A 39 -8.43 -4.94 -8.99
CA TYR A 39 -7.56 -4.35 -10.02
C TYR A 39 -7.11 -5.36 -11.08
N TRP A 40 -7.45 -5.09 -12.35
CA TRP A 40 -7.02 -5.87 -13.51
C TRP A 40 -6.23 -4.99 -14.48
N PRO A 41 -4.89 -5.08 -14.51
CA PRO A 41 -4.11 -4.18 -15.34
C PRO A 41 -4.44 -4.34 -16.83
N GLU A 42 -4.57 -3.21 -17.54
CA GLU A 42 -4.71 -3.22 -19.00
C GLU A 42 -3.44 -3.78 -19.65
N GLN A 43 -2.29 -3.25 -19.22
CA GLN A 43 -0.96 -3.67 -19.66
C GLN A 43 -0.23 -4.42 -18.54
N THR A 44 0.21 -5.64 -18.83
CA THR A 44 1.03 -6.41 -17.91
C THR A 44 2.49 -6.04 -18.06
N GLY A 45 3.19 -5.82 -16.94
CA GLY A 45 4.63 -5.59 -16.92
C GLY A 45 5.31 -6.33 -15.77
N TYR A 46 6.61 -6.55 -15.89
CA TYR A 46 7.42 -7.27 -14.89
C TYR A 46 8.02 -6.36 -13.82
N ALA A 47 7.98 -5.05 -14.04
CA ALA A 47 8.49 -4.10 -13.06
C ALA A 47 7.56 -4.03 -11.85
N LYS A 48 8.14 -3.80 -10.67
CA LYS A 48 7.41 -3.70 -9.39
C LYS A 48 6.21 -2.75 -9.47
N HIS A 49 6.41 -1.58 -10.07
CA HIS A 49 5.36 -0.56 -10.22
C HIS A 49 4.23 -1.01 -11.16
N SER A 50 4.53 -1.80 -12.19
CA SER A 50 3.51 -2.41 -13.05
C SER A 50 2.70 -3.46 -12.31
N ILE A 51 3.35 -4.22 -11.43
CA ILE A 51 2.70 -5.29 -10.63
C ILE A 51 1.80 -4.71 -9.54
N MET A 52 2.22 -3.62 -8.90
CA MET A 52 1.50 -2.99 -7.79
C MET A 52 0.51 -1.90 -8.21
N GLY A 53 0.53 -1.49 -9.49
CA GLY A 53 -0.48 -0.59 -10.07
C GLY A 53 -0.78 0.65 -9.21
N PRO A 54 -2.07 0.96 -8.94
CA PRO A 54 -2.48 2.10 -8.12
C PRO A 54 -1.88 2.10 -6.71
N VAL A 55 -1.70 0.93 -6.10
CA VAL A 55 -1.14 0.83 -4.74
C VAL A 55 0.32 1.26 -4.68
N GLY A 56 1.12 0.91 -5.70
CA GLY A 56 2.51 1.38 -5.77
C GLY A 56 2.59 2.91 -5.81
N LYS A 57 1.64 3.57 -6.50
CA LYS A 57 1.54 5.04 -6.52
C LYS A 57 1.05 5.61 -5.20
N LEU A 58 0.06 4.99 -4.55
CA LEU A 58 -0.42 5.35 -3.22
C LEU A 58 0.74 5.43 -2.22
N ILE A 59 1.53 4.35 -2.13
CA ILE A 59 2.64 4.26 -1.18
C ILE A 59 3.70 5.32 -1.49
N GLY A 60 4.04 5.52 -2.77
CA GLY A 60 5.01 6.55 -3.16
C GLY A 60 4.56 7.97 -2.81
N VAL A 61 3.28 8.30 -2.98
CA VAL A 61 2.74 9.61 -2.58
C VAL A 61 2.78 9.75 -1.05
N MET A 62 2.39 8.71 -0.31
CA MET A 62 2.45 8.67 1.15
C MET A 62 3.87 8.83 1.70
N GLU A 63 4.88 8.23 1.03
CA GLU A 63 6.29 8.38 1.38
C GLU A 63 6.77 9.82 1.16
N SER A 64 6.39 10.43 0.03
CA SER A 64 6.77 11.81 -0.29
C SER A 64 6.06 12.85 0.57
N GLY A 65 4.89 12.50 1.14
CA GLY A 65 4.02 13.42 1.87
C GLY A 65 3.35 14.49 0.98
N ARG A 66 3.43 14.36 -0.34
CA ARG A 66 2.93 15.37 -1.31
C ARG A 66 1.46 15.15 -1.65
N PHE A 67 0.57 15.39 -0.69
CA PHE A 67 -0.87 15.42 -0.91
C PHE A 67 -1.54 16.39 0.08
N GLU A 68 -2.61 17.04 -0.36
CA GLU A 68 -3.29 18.09 0.42
C GLU A 68 -4.25 17.51 1.47
N SER A 69 -4.99 16.46 1.12
CA SER A 69 -5.95 15.79 1.99
C SER A 69 -6.08 14.30 1.66
N LYS A 70 -6.72 13.55 2.57
CA LYS A 70 -7.07 12.13 2.34
C LYS A 70 -7.91 11.99 1.07
N GLU A 71 -8.91 12.85 0.90
CA GLU A 71 -9.86 12.82 -0.21
C GLU A 71 -9.14 13.07 -1.54
N ALA A 72 -8.21 14.02 -1.57
CA ALA A 72 -7.39 14.28 -2.75
C ALA A 72 -6.52 13.07 -3.12
N LEU A 73 -5.91 12.41 -2.12
CA LEU A 73 -5.14 11.20 -2.33
C LEU A 73 -6.01 10.06 -2.87
N ILE A 74 -7.17 9.80 -2.25
CA ILE A 74 -8.10 8.76 -2.70
C ILE A 74 -8.59 9.03 -4.12
N GLY A 75 -9.01 10.27 -4.42
CA GLY A 75 -9.42 10.68 -5.76
C GLY A 75 -8.32 10.48 -6.81
N PHE A 76 -7.07 10.78 -6.47
CA PHE A 76 -5.92 10.53 -7.34
C PHE A 76 -5.72 9.03 -7.62
N ILE A 77 -5.84 8.17 -6.60
CA ILE A 77 -5.70 6.71 -6.77
C ILE A 77 -6.87 6.10 -7.55
N ILE A 78 -8.10 6.58 -7.32
CA ILE A 78 -9.28 6.26 -8.12
C ILE A 78 -9.03 6.57 -9.59
N ASN A 79 -8.48 7.75 -9.88
CA ASN A 79 -8.18 8.15 -11.25
C ASN A 79 -7.12 7.21 -11.88
N ILE A 80 -6.04 6.88 -11.17
CA ILE A 80 -5.04 5.93 -11.66
C ILE A 80 -5.67 4.56 -11.95
N HIS A 81 -6.50 4.04 -11.04
CA HIS A 81 -7.21 2.78 -11.25
C HIS A 81 -8.01 2.82 -12.55
N ASN A 82 -8.88 3.83 -12.70
CA ASN A 82 -9.81 3.93 -13.81
C ASN A 82 -9.14 4.13 -15.18
N ASN A 83 -7.87 4.55 -15.21
CA ASN A 83 -7.05 4.72 -16.42
C ASN A 83 -6.09 3.55 -16.69
N THR A 84 -5.88 2.64 -15.74
CA THR A 84 -4.89 1.55 -15.88
C THR A 84 -5.48 0.17 -15.65
N SER A 85 -6.75 0.09 -15.27
CA SER A 85 -7.50 -1.13 -15.02
C SER A 85 -8.52 -1.37 -16.12
N ARG A 86 -8.70 -2.64 -16.50
CA ARG A 86 -9.75 -3.12 -17.42
C ARG A 86 -11.15 -3.00 -16.83
N VAL A 87 -11.25 -2.86 -15.51
CA VAL A 87 -12.50 -2.70 -14.78
C VAL A 87 -12.54 -1.33 -14.12
N LYS A 88 -13.73 -0.72 -14.05
CA LYS A 88 -13.92 0.51 -13.28
C LYS A 88 -13.91 0.20 -11.79
N ILE A 89 -13.46 1.16 -10.99
CA ILE A 89 -13.38 0.97 -9.55
C ILE A 89 -14.79 0.80 -8.96
N SER A 90 -14.95 -0.19 -8.08
CA SER A 90 -16.21 -0.42 -7.35
C SER A 90 -16.22 0.34 -6.02
N LYS A 91 -17.39 0.42 -5.39
CA LYS A 91 -17.53 1.05 -4.06
C LYS A 91 -16.73 0.29 -3.01
N GLU A 92 -16.77 -1.03 -3.02
CA GLU A 92 -16.04 -1.90 -2.09
C GLU A 92 -14.52 -1.68 -2.19
N ALA A 93 -14.03 -1.49 -3.42
CA ALA A 93 -12.62 -1.18 -3.66
C ALA A 93 -12.23 0.19 -3.09
N ILE A 94 -13.12 1.19 -3.19
CA ILE A 94 -12.92 2.52 -2.58
C ILE A 94 -12.90 2.38 -1.05
N ASP A 95 -13.85 1.66 -0.46
CA ASP A 95 -13.93 1.44 0.99
C ASP A 95 -12.67 0.74 1.55
N ILE A 96 -12.07 -0.17 0.78
CA ILE A 96 -10.77 -0.77 1.15
C ILE A 96 -9.65 0.27 1.14
N LEU A 97 -9.56 1.09 0.09
CA LEU A 97 -8.54 2.13 -0.04
C LEU A 97 -8.66 3.18 1.07
N GLU A 98 -9.88 3.63 1.39
CA GLU A 98 -10.13 4.61 2.45
C GLU A 98 -9.69 4.08 3.81
N ARG A 99 -10.08 2.86 4.18
CA ARG A 99 -9.67 2.23 5.44
C ARG A 99 -8.16 2.03 5.53
N ALA A 100 -7.53 1.63 4.43
CA ALA A 100 -6.08 1.48 4.38
C ALA A 100 -5.36 2.83 4.58
N VAL A 101 -5.85 3.90 3.94
CA VAL A 101 -5.29 5.25 4.10
C VAL A 101 -5.52 5.79 5.51
N ASP A 102 -6.69 5.59 6.10
CA ASP A 102 -6.97 5.98 7.49
C ASP A 102 -6.00 5.35 8.48
N LYS A 103 -5.82 4.02 8.41
CA LYS A 103 -4.85 3.30 9.24
C LYS A 103 -3.43 3.84 9.04
N LEU A 104 -3.04 4.12 7.80
CA LEU A 104 -1.72 4.67 7.50
C LEU A 104 -1.51 6.08 8.08
N LEU A 105 -2.52 6.94 8.01
CA LEU A 105 -2.48 8.27 8.62
C LEU A 105 -2.42 8.18 10.15
N GLU A 106 -3.16 7.24 10.74
CA GLU A 106 -3.10 6.95 12.17
C GLU A 106 -1.69 6.51 12.60
N ILE A 107 -1.10 5.53 11.91
CA ILE A 107 0.28 5.08 12.14
C ILE A 107 1.27 6.24 12.01
N ARG A 108 1.13 7.07 10.97
CA ARG A 108 1.99 8.24 10.73
C ARG A 108 1.92 9.23 11.90
N SER A 109 0.75 9.42 12.50
CA SER A 109 0.57 10.35 13.63
C SER A 109 1.29 9.90 14.91
N LYS A 110 1.47 8.58 15.08
CA LYS A 110 2.10 7.92 16.23
C LYS A 110 3.60 7.67 16.04
N THR A 111 4.16 7.92 14.86
CA THR A 111 5.54 7.55 14.53
C THR A 111 6.39 8.77 14.18
N THR A 112 7.71 8.63 14.38
CA THR A 112 8.66 9.63 13.87
C THR A 112 8.81 9.48 12.36
N THR A 113 9.22 10.55 11.66
CA THR A 113 9.47 10.51 10.20
C THR A 113 10.41 9.37 9.79
N ARG A 114 11.46 9.10 10.60
CA ARG A 114 12.41 8.02 10.35
C ARG A 114 11.73 6.64 10.41
N VAL A 115 10.89 6.42 11.43
CA VAL A 115 10.15 5.16 11.59
C VAL A 115 9.12 5.02 10.48
N TRP A 116 8.39 6.10 10.16
CA TRP A 116 7.40 6.14 9.08
C TRP A 116 7.97 5.68 7.73
N VAL A 117 9.10 6.23 7.30
CA VAL A 117 9.75 5.85 6.04
C VAL A 117 10.15 4.37 6.06
N ARG A 118 10.64 3.85 7.20
CA ARG A 118 10.97 2.42 7.31
C ARG A 118 9.72 1.55 7.18
N LEU A 119 8.63 1.91 7.86
CA LEU A 119 7.37 1.16 7.82
C LEU A 119 6.75 1.14 6.42
N LEU A 120 6.81 2.26 5.68
CA LEU A 120 6.33 2.30 4.30
C LEU A 120 7.13 1.40 3.36
N ARG A 121 8.45 1.26 3.56
CA ARG A 121 9.28 0.30 2.80
C ARG A 121 8.93 -1.16 3.14
N GLU A 122 8.67 -1.44 4.41
CA GLU A 122 8.21 -2.76 4.85
C GLU A 122 6.84 -3.09 4.20
N LEU A 123 5.90 -2.14 4.19
CA LEU A 123 4.61 -2.24 3.53
C LEU A 123 4.75 -2.48 2.02
N ASP A 124 5.54 -1.65 1.34
CA ASP A 124 5.79 -1.72 -0.11
C ASP A 124 6.36 -3.08 -0.53
N TYR A 125 7.24 -3.66 0.30
CA TYR A 125 7.75 -5.00 0.05
C TYR A 125 6.71 -6.09 0.34
N ALA A 126 5.95 -5.98 1.44
CA ALA A 126 4.94 -6.96 1.81
C ALA A 126 3.84 -7.08 0.75
N VAL A 127 3.27 -5.95 0.31
CA VAL A 127 2.22 -5.94 -0.72
C VAL A 127 2.72 -6.53 -2.04
N TYR A 128 3.94 -6.16 -2.47
CA TYR A 128 4.56 -6.74 -3.65
C TYR A 128 4.67 -8.26 -3.56
N LYS A 129 5.19 -8.76 -2.42
CA LYS A 129 5.37 -10.20 -2.19
C LYS A 129 4.04 -10.94 -2.24
N TYR A 130 2.99 -10.40 -1.62
CA TYR A 130 1.65 -10.99 -1.64
C TYR A 130 1.07 -11.05 -3.05
N LYS A 131 1.18 -9.95 -3.81
CA LYS A 131 0.71 -9.91 -5.19
C LYS A 131 1.47 -10.88 -6.09
N MET A 132 2.80 -10.92 -5.95
CA MET A 132 3.63 -11.83 -6.74
C MET A 132 3.31 -13.29 -6.46
N LYS A 133 3.17 -13.65 -5.17
CA LYS A 133 2.75 -14.99 -4.76
C LYS A 133 1.44 -15.39 -5.46
N ARG A 134 0.44 -14.50 -5.46
CA ARG A 134 -0.85 -14.75 -6.13
C ARG A 134 -0.71 -14.95 -7.63
N ILE A 135 0.14 -14.15 -8.31
CA ILE A 135 0.38 -14.29 -9.75
C ILE A 135 1.01 -15.66 -10.06
N VAL A 136 2.02 -16.07 -9.30
CA VAL A 136 2.70 -17.36 -9.47
C VAL A 136 1.74 -18.53 -9.24
N GLU A 137 0.92 -18.46 -8.18
CA GLU A 137 -0.09 -19.49 -7.90
C GLU A 137 -1.10 -19.65 -9.04
N LEU A 138 -1.60 -18.53 -9.59
CA LEU A 138 -2.52 -18.55 -10.73
C LEU A 138 -1.87 -19.12 -11.99
N ALA A 139 -0.60 -18.79 -12.24
CA ALA A 139 0.15 -19.34 -13.37
C ALA A 139 0.34 -20.86 -13.23
N ALA A 140 0.69 -21.34 -12.03
CA ALA A 140 0.84 -22.76 -11.74
C ALA A 140 -0.49 -23.53 -11.89
N GLN A 141 -1.61 -22.95 -11.44
CA GLN A 141 -2.94 -23.55 -11.61
C GLN A 141 -3.32 -23.68 -13.08
N LYS A 142 -3.08 -22.63 -13.88
CA LYS A 142 -3.33 -22.65 -15.34
C LYS A 142 -2.46 -23.67 -16.09
N ALA A 143 -1.23 -23.90 -15.63
CA ALA A 143 -0.36 -24.92 -16.21
C ALA A 143 -0.91 -26.33 -15.94
N LYS A 144 -1.32 -26.62 -14.69
CA LYS A 144 -1.89 -27.92 -14.31
C LYS A 144 -3.21 -28.25 -15.02
N SER A 145 -4.08 -27.25 -15.22
CA SER A 145 -5.34 -27.45 -15.94
C SER A 145 -5.15 -27.76 -17.43
N LYS A 146 -4.02 -27.35 -18.03
CA LYS A 146 -3.70 -27.63 -19.43
C LYS A 146 -3.07 -29.01 -19.64
N SER A 147 -2.40 -29.57 -18.63
CA SER A 147 -1.73 -30.87 -18.73
C SER A 147 -2.60 -32.07 -18.32
N GLY A 148 -3.79 -31.85 -17.75
CA GLY A 148 -4.70 -32.91 -17.30
C GLY A 148 -5.93 -33.12 -18.19
N GLY A 149 -5.92 -32.56 -19.40
CA GLY A 149 -7.02 -32.64 -20.38
C GLY A 149 -6.67 -33.42 -21.65
N GLU A 150 -5.64 -34.27 -21.61
CA GLU A 150 -5.33 -35.28 -22.64
C GLU A 150 -5.93 -36.65 -22.28
#